data_AF-A0A358U7G9-F1
#
_entry.id   AF-A0A358U7G9-F1
#
_cell.length_a   1.000
_cell.length_b   1.000
_cell.length_c   1.000
_cell.angle_alpha   90.00
_cell.angle_beta   90.00
_cell.angle_gamma   90.00
#
_symmetry.space_group_name_H-M   'P 1'
#
loop_
_entity.id
_entity.type
_entity.pdbx_description
1 polymer ?
#
loop_
_entity_poly.entity_id
_entity_poly.type
_entity_poly.pdbx_seq_one_letter_code
_entity_poly.pdbx_strand_id
1 'polypeptide(L)'
;MDRFILILLGIVVLFSFITYLLSRVSIGGKPVKYSPALLCFLAGLYYLYLAKTVQVGFADLANAIFSMMFFTGFVAGLGMALILDFVVPRFKS
;
A
#
# COMPACT_ATOMS: atom_id res chain seq x y z
N MET A 1 -2.35 -17.94 -12.94
CA MET A 1 -2.69 -16.85 -11.99
C MET A 1 -1.69 -16.74 -10.85
N ASP A 2 -0.86 -17.76 -10.66
CA ASP A 2 0.12 -17.90 -9.57
C ASP A 2 1.17 -16.77 -9.57
N ARG A 3 1.60 -16.34 -10.76
CA ARG A 3 2.54 -15.21 -10.91
C ARG A 3 1.97 -13.89 -10.40
N PHE A 4 0.66 -13.65 -10.58
CA PHE A 4 0.03 -12.41 -10.11
C PHE A 4 -0.09 -12.40 -8.59
N ILE A 5 -0.43 -13.54 -7.99
CA ILE A 5 -0.46 -13.70 -6.53
C ILE A 5 0.94 -13.48 -5.94
N LEU A 6 1.99 -14.01 -6.56
CA LEU A 6 3.37 -13.79 -6.11
C LEU A 6 3.77 -12.31 -6.17
N ILE A 7 3.35 -11.58 -7.22
CA ILE A 7 3.60 -10.14 -7.33
C ILE A 7 2.88 -9.39 -6.22
N LEU A 8 1.61 -9.71 -5.94
CA LEU A 8 0.86 -9.10 -4.83
C LEU A 8 1.53 -9.39 -3.49
N LEU A 9 2.01 -10.60 -3.27
CA LEU A 9 2.73 -10.99 -2.05
C LEU A 9 4.03 -10.20 -1.90
N GLY A 10 4.76 -10.01 -3.00
CA GLY A 10 5.94 -9.14 -3.05
C GLY A 10 5.63 -7.68 -2.69
N ILE A 11 4.53 -7.14 -3.20
CA ILE A 11 4.05 -5.78 -2.86
C ILE A 11 3.72 -5.68 -1.37
N VAL A 12 3.03 -6.68 -0.81
CA VAL A 12 2.72 -6.73 0.63
C VAL A 12 4.00 -6.66 1.44
N VAL A 13 4.97 -7.53 1.17
CA VAL A 13 6.25 -7.56 1.90
C VAL A 13 7.00 -6.24 1.76
N LEU A 14 7.08 -5.70 0.54
CA LEU A 14 7.81 -4.47 0.25
C LEU A 14 7.19 -3.26 0.95
N PHE A 15 5.88 -3.09 0.88
CA PHE A 15 5.19 -1.97 1.54
C PHE A 15 5.16 -2.11 3.06
N SER A 16 4.96 -3.32 3.59
CA SER A 16 5.07 -3.55 5.03
C SER A 16 6.49 -3.25 5.55
N PHE A 17 7.52 -3.63 4.79
CA PHE A 17 8.90 -3.33 5.13
C PHE A 17 9.20 -1.83 5.10
N ILE A 18 8.76 -1.10 4.07
CA ILE A 18 8.91 0.36 3.98
C ILE A 18 8.18 1.05 5.14
N THR A 19 6.93 0.66 5.44
CA THR A 19 6.16 1.21 6.56
C THR A 19 6.85 0.96 7.90
N TYR A 20 7.43 -0.23 8.09
CA TYR A 20 8.21 -0.56 9.27
C TYR A 20 9.47 0.32 9.39
N LEU A 21 10.21 0.48 8.30
CA LEU A 21 11.43 1.30 8.27
C LEU A 21 11.13 2.76 8.55
N LEU A 22 10.06 3.32 7.95
CA LEU A 22 9.60 4.67 8.22
C LEU A 22 9.18 4.85 9.68
N SER A 23 8.51 3.85 10.26
CA SER A 23 8.12 3.87 11.67
C SER A 23 9.31 3.83 12.62
N ARG A 24 10.45 3.25 12.21
CA ARG A 24 11.69 3.22 13.00
C ARG A 24 12.50 4.51 12.88
N VAL A 25 12.49 5.15 11.72
CA VAL A 25 13.26 6.38 11.45
C VAL A 25 12.54 7.63 11.97
N SER A 26 11.20 7.61 12.08
CA SER A 26 10.45 8.77 12.58
C SER A 26 10.53 8.88 14.11
N ILE A 27 11.49 9.64 14.61
CA ILE A 27 11.77 9.87 16.05
C ILE A 27 10.68 10.75 16.74
N GLY A 28 9.74 11.34 16.00
CA GLY A 28 8.71 12.20 16.61
C GLY A 28 7.39 12.35 15.86
N GLY A 29 7.24 11.77 14.67
CA GLY A 29 6.06 11.94 13.82
C GLY A 29 5.20 10.69 13.75
N LYS A 30 4.27 10.51 14.69
CA LYS A 30 3.24 9.45 14.65
C LYS A 30 2.50 9.31 13.29
N PRO A 31 2.24 10.37 12.49
CA PRO A 31 1.55 10.20 11.20
C PRO A 31 2.46 9.79 10.02
N VAL A 32 3.79 9.90 10.13
CA VAL A 32 4.70 9.73 8.96
C VAL A 32 4.67 8.30 8.42
N LYS A 33 4.46 7.31 9.28
CA LYS A 33 4.31 5.89 8.91
C LYS A 33 3.06 5.59 8.07
N TYR A 34 2.09 6.49 8.02
CA TYR A 34 0.90 6.35 7.17
C TYR A 34 1.13 6.91 5.76
N SER A 35 2.24 7.64 5.53
CA SER A 35 2.54 8.23 4.23
C SER A 35 2.65 7.22 3.08
N PRO A 36 3.26 6.03 3.23
CA PRO A 36 3.33 5.07 2.14
C PRO A 36 1.96 4.51 1.77
N ALA A 37 1.13 4.26 2.79
CA ALA A 37 -0.24 3.79 2.61
C ALA A 37 -1.09 4.86 1.92
N LEU A 38 -1.01 6.12 2.37
CA LEU A 38 -1.75 7.23 1.77
C LEU A 38 -1.35 7.45 0.30
N LEU A 39 -0.05 7.39 -0.01
CA LEU A 39 0.44 7.49 -1.39
C LEU A 39 -0.09 6.34 -2.27
N CYS A 40 -0.11 5.11 -1.75
CA CYS A 40 -0.71 3.97 -2.45
C CYS A 40 -2.20 4.16 -2.70
N PHE A 41 -2.92 4.69 -1.71
CA PHE A 41 -4.35 4.95 -1.86
C PHE A 41 -4.61 6.00 -2.95
N LEU A 42 -3.89 7.12 -2.92
CA LEU A 42 -4.02 8.17 -3.94
C LEU A 42 -3.63 7.67 -5.33
N ALA A 43 -2.54 6.92 -5.45
CA ALA A 43 -2.14 6.31 -6.71
C ALA A 43 -3.19 5.31 -7.22
N GLY A 44 -3.71 4.45 -6.34
CA GLY A 44 -4.77 3.49 -6.67
C GLY A 44 -6.04 4.15 -7.19
N LEU A 45 -6.46 5.26 -6.57
CA LEU A 45 -7.58 6.08 -7.03
C LEU A 45 -7.29 6.75 -8.39
N TYR A 46 -6.07 7.25 -8.59
CA TYR A 46 -5.66 7.85 -9.85
C TYR A 46 -5.73 6.86 -11.02
N TYR A 47 -5.21 5.65 -10.84
CA TYR A 47 -5.28 4.60 -11.86
C TYR A 47 -6.71 4.08 -12.07
N LEU A 48 -7.53 4.06 -11.01
CA LEU A 48 -8.95 3.71 -11.14
C LEU A 48 -9.71 4.76 -11.96
N TYR A 49 -9.43 6.04 -11.72
CA TYR A 49 -10.00 7.13 -12.49
C TYR A 49 -9.60 7.02 -13.96
N LEU A 50 -8.29 6.85 -14.24
CA LEU A 50 -7.78 6.63 -15.59
C LEU A 50 -8.46 5.45 -16.29
N ALA A 51 -8.61 4.31 -15.61
CA ALA A 51 -9.28 3.13 -16.16
C ALA A 51 -10.76 3.40 -16.51
N LYS A 52 -11.40 4.39 -15.88
CA LYS A 52 -12.79 4.78 -16.16
C LYS A 52 -12.92 5.89 -17.20
N THR A 53 -11.96 6.80 -17.29
CA THR A 53 -12.06 7.98 -18.18
C THR A 53 -11.39 7.79 -19.52
N VAL A 54 -10.27 7.08 -19.55
CA VAL A 54 -9.51 6.83 -20.77
C VAL A 54 -9.85 5.42 -21.20
N GLN A 55 -10.70 5.27 -22.23
CA GLN A 55 -11.04 3.98 -22.82
C GLN A 55 -10.13 3.69 -24.01
N VAL A 56 -8.93 3.18 -23.73
CA VAL A 56 -7.93 2.81 -24.73
C VAL A 56 -7.63 1.32 -24.59
N GLY A 57 -8.64 0.49 -24.81
CA GLY A 57 -8.53 -0.97 -24.94
C GLY A 57 -7.69 -1.64 -23.84
N PHE A 58 -6.51 -2.16 -24.19
CA PHE A 58 -5.63 -2.87 -23.25
C PHE A 58 -5.10 -1.98 -22.11
N ALA A 59 -5.02 -0.67 -22.32
CA ALA A 59 -4.56 0.27 -21.28
C ALA A 59 -5.53 0.32 -20.09
N ASP A 60 -6.82 0.11 -20.32
CA ASP A 60 -7.85 0.14 -19.28
C ASP A 60 -7.66 -1.03 -18.32
N LEU A 61 -7.37 -2.21 -18.88
CA LEU A 61 -7.09 -3.42 -18.11
C LEU A 61 -5.80 -3.25 -17.30
N ALA A 62 -4.76 -2.68 -17.90
CA ALA A 62 -3.51 -2.39 -17.20
C ALA A 62 -3.73 -1.39 -16.05
N ASN A 63 -4.47 -0.30 -16.28
CA ASN A 63 -4.80 0.69 -15.25
C ASN A 63 -5.65 0.09 -14.12
N ALA A 64 -6.60 -0.80 -14.44
CA ALA A 64 -7.37 -1.53 -13.43
C ALA A 64 -6.49 -2.46 -12.58
N ILE A 65 -5.55 -3.17 -13.21
CA ILE A 65 -4.58 -4.03 -12.50
C ILE A 65 -3.66 -3.19 -11.61
N PHE A 66 -3.12 -2.07 -12.11
CA PHE A 66 -2.32 -1.15 -11.30
C PHE A 66 -3.10 -0.62 -10.11
N SER A 67 -4.36 -0.24 -10.31
CA SER A 67 -5.23 0.16 -9.20
C SER A 67 -5.33 -0.92 -8.14
N MET A 68 -5.59 -2.18 -8.52
CA MET A 68 -5.63 -3.31 -7.57
C MET A 68 -4.31 -3.54 -6.83
N MET A 69 -3.17 -3.40 -7.53
CA MET A 69 -1.83 -3.53 -6.93
C MET A 69 -1.58 -2.43 -5.89
N PHE A 70 -1.93 -1.19 -6.20
CA PHE A 70 -1.81 -0.07 -5.26
C PHE A 70 -2.79 -0.18 -4.08
N PHE A 71 -4.02 -0.65 -4.30
CA PHE A 71 -4.95 -0.96 -3.21
C PHE A 71 -4.40 -2.04 -2.28
N THR A 72 -3.75 -3.05 -2.82
CA THR A 72 -3.09 -4.10 -2.01
C THR A 72 -1.96 -3.51 -1.16
N GLY A 73 -1.12 -2.65 -1.76
CA GLY A 73 -0.09 -1.91 -1.03
C GLY A 73 -0.65 -1.00 0.07
N PHE A 74 -1.80 -0.36 -0.17
CA PHE A 74 -2.51 0.44 0.82
C PHE A 74 -2.98 -0.40 2.01
N VAL A 75 -3.67 -1.52 1.77
CA VAL A 75 -4.17 -2.39 2.85
C VAL A 75 -3.00 -2.96 3.66
N ALA A 76 -1.92 -3.39 3.00
CA ALA A 76 -0.73 -3.90 3.67
C ALA A 76 0.00 -2.82 4.50
N GLY A 77 0.18 -1.62 3.93
CA GLY A 77 0.82 -0.50 4.60
C GLY A 77 0.01 0.01 5.79
N LEU A 78 -1.30 0.14 5.62
CA LEU A 78 -2.22 0.56 6.69
C LEU A 78 -2.32 -0.49 7.79
N GLY A 79 -2.44 -1.77 7.42
CA GLY A 79 -2.42 -2.88 8.37
C GLY A 79 -1.14 -2.89 9.20
N MET A 80 0.02 -2.74 8.57
CA MET A 80 1.30 -2.69 9.29
C MET A 80 1.41 -1.47 10.20
N ALA A 81 0.98 -0.29 9.74
CA ALA A 81 0.98 0.93 10.57
C ALA A 81 0.09 0.78 11.81
N LEU A 82 -1.11 0.19 11.65
CA LEU A 82 -2.02 -0.11 12.76
C LEU A 82 -1.44 -1.15 13.71
N ILE A 83 -0.82 -2.22 13.21
CA ILE A 83 -0.15 -3.23 14.06
C ILE A 83 0.94 -2.56 14.91
N LEU A 84 1.74 -1.67 14.30
CA LEU A 84 2.77 -0.92 15.01
C LEU A 84 2.20 0.04 16.06
N ASP A 85 1.00 0.59 15.86
CA ASP A 85 0.35 1.48 16.83
C ASP A 85 -0.39 0.76 17.96
N PHE A 86 -1.06 -0.37 17.68
CA PHE A 86 -1.95 -1.03 18.64
C PHE A 86 -1.35 -2.27 19.29
N VAL A 87 -0.44 -2.96 18.61
CA VAL A 87 0.12 -4.24 19.09
C VAL A 87 1.48 -4.02 19.76
N VAL A 88 2.39 -3.27 19.13
CA VAL A 88 3.75 -3.08 19.65
C VAL A 88 3.81 -2.37 21.01
N PRO A 89 3.08 -1.28 21.29
CA PRO A 89 3.13 -0.68 22.62
C PRO A 89 2.53 -1.57 23.72
N ARG A 90 1.71 -2.57 23.36
CA ARG A 90 1.10 -3.51 24.31
C ARG A 90 2.06 -4.62 24.79
N PHE A 91 3.13 -4.88 24.04
CA PHE A 91 4.19 -5.85 24.40
C PHE A 91 5.39 -5.20 25.11
N LYS A 92 5.38 -3.88 25.27
CA LYS A 92 6.46 -3.11 25.91
C LYS A 92 6.10 -2.60 27.31
N SER A 93 4.92 -2.97 27.81
CA SER A 93 4.50 -2.77 29.20
C SER A 93 4.78 -4.01 30.03
#